data_AF-A0A2T1CQ17-F1
#
_entry.id   AF-A0A2T1CQ17-F1
#
_cell.length_a   1.000
_cell.length_b   1.000
_cell.length_c   1.000
_cell.angle_alpha   90.00
_cell.angle_beta   90.00
_cell.angle_gamma   90.00
#
_symmetry.space_group_name_H-M   'P 1'
#
loop_
_entity.id
_entity.type
_entity.pdbx_description
1 polymer ?
#
loop_
_entity_poly.entity_id
_entity_poly.type
_entity_poly.pdbx_seq_one_letter_code
_entity_poly.pdbx_strand_id
1 'polypeptide(L)'
;MIQLYPADRSYQVSWKGESEFIHCYIAPQALAQIAYESVNLDRLELMVHFMKPDPLICQIILALKTELETNPSNSRFYAAKLREFNPPDIHIYEVVISESKAGTPKIKQGQYITHFAEFRLPAENQPRMIELAKENVVKAMELPGLISANFHRSLDGTRVINYGQWLDRESIENLKKQPGFGGKSEYWEGVAENEHHLYEVVLTIPSD
;
A
#
# COMPACT_ATOMS: atom_id res chain seq x y z
N MET A 1 -2.57 -2.90 -18.78
CA MET A 1 -2.39 -1.47 -18.44
C MET A 1 -3.75 -0.79 -18.35
N ILE A 2 -3.97 0.10 -17.37
CA ILE A 2 -5.24 0.82 -17.22
C ILE A 2 -5.00 2.30 -17.44
N GLN A 3 -5.80 2.94 -18.30
CA GLN A 3 -5.63 4.33 -18.69
C GLN A 3 -6.97 5.08 -18.71
N LEU A 4 -6.94 6.32 -18.22
CA LEU A 4 -8.08 7.24 -18.24
C LEU A 4 -7.88 8.31 -19.31
N TYR A 5 -8.90 8.47 -20.16
CA TYR A 5 -8.92 9.41 -21.27
C TYR A 5 -10.18 10.28 -21.22
N PRO A 6 -10.13 11.55 -21.66
CA PRO A 6 -11.33 12.29 -21.99
C PRO A 6 -11.95 11.73 -23.28
N ALA A 7 -13.28 11.63 -23.31
CA ALA A 7 -14.00 10.95 -24.39
C ALA A 7 -14.07 11.74 -25.71
N ASP A 8 -13.76 13.04 -25.70
CA ASP A 8 -13.88 13.96 -26.83
C ASP A 8 -12.58 14.09 -27.66
N ARG A 9 -11.51 13.41 -27.26
CA ARG A 9 -10.21 13.46 -27.94
C ARG A 9 -9.85 12.10 -28.53
N SER A 10 -9.16 12.13 -29.66
CA SER A 10 -8.58 10.93 -30.28
C SER A 10 -7.18 10.68 -29.73
N TYR A 11 -6.89 9.42 -29.42
CA TYR A 11 -5.61 8.98 -28.87
C TYR A 11 -5.00 7.92 -29.77
N GLN A 12 -3.70 8.03 -30.01
CA GLN A 12 -2.91 7.00 -30.67
C GLN A 12 -1.83 6.53 -29.71
N VAL A 13 -1.77 5.22 -29.51
CA VAL A 13 -0.77 4.57 -28.64
C VAL A 13 -0.14 3.43 -29.44
N SER A 14 1.17 3.26 -29.31
CA SER A 14 1.94 2.21 -29.98
C SER A 14 2.75 1.43 -28.95
N TRP A 15 2.77 0.11 -29.09
CA TRP A 15 3.49 -0.81 -28.20
C TRP A 15 4.37 -1.78 -29.01
N LYS A 16 5.45 -2.25 -28.37
CA LYS A 16 6.32 -3.29 -28.94
C LYS A 16 5.89 -4.67 -28.40
N GLY A 17 4.94 -5.32 -29.07
CA GLY A 17 4.46 -6.68 -28.71
C GLY A 17 2.99 -6.73 -28.30
N GLU A 18 2.46 -7.92 -28.04
CA GLU A 18 1.08 -8.05 -27.52
C GLU A 18 0.96 -7.43 -26.12
N SER A 19 -0.17 -6.79 -25.84
CA SER A 19 -0.40 -6.08 -24.57
C SER A 19 -1.88 -6.06 -24.23
N GLU A 20 -2.21 -6.40 -22.99
CA GLU A 20 -3.57 -6.23 -22.46
C GLU A 20 -3.76 -4.83 -21.89
N PHE A 21 -4.85 -4.16 -22.28
CA PHE A 21 -5.17 -2.83 -21.80
C PHE A 21 -6.67 -2.64 -21.56
N ILE A 22 -6.99 -1.77 -20.61
CA ILE A 22 -8.32 -1.27 -20.34
C ILE A 22 -8.29 0.23 -20.56
N HIS A 23 -9.06 0.71 -21.53
CA HIS A 23 -9.29 2.13 -21.74
C HIS A 23 -10.59 2.55 -21.09
N CYS A 24 -10.50 3.55 -20.22
CA CYS A 24 -11.64 4.16 -19.59
C CYS A 24 -11.77 5.60 -20.09
N TYR A 25 -12.96 5.95 -20.58
CA TYR A 25 -13.24 7.27 -21.13
C TYR A 25 -14.19 8.02 -20.20
N ILE A 26 -13.85 9.24 -19.85
CA ILE A 26 -14.71 10.14 -19.06
C ILE A 26 -15.25 11.22 -20.01
N ALA A 27 -16.58 11.33 -20.08
CA ALA A 27 -17.22 12.41 -20.82
C ALA A 27 -16.94 13.76 -20.12
N PRO A 28 -16.43 14.79 -20.83
CA PRO A 28 -16.13 16.09 -20.22
C PRO A 28 -17.32 16.70 -19.47
N GLN A 29 -18.55 16.50 -19.98
CA GLN A 29 -19.78 17.00 -19.36
C GLN A 29 -20.06 16.31 -18.01
N ALA A 30 -19.79 15.00 -17.90
CA ALA A 30 -19.96 14.26 -16.66
C ALA A 30 -18.94 14.70 -15.60
N LEU A 31 -17.70 14.95 -16.02
CA LEU A 31 -16.64 15.47 -15.16
C LEU A 31 -17.00 16.88 -14.63
N ALA A 32 -17.46 17.78 -15.50
CA ALA A 32 -17.89 19.12 -15.10
C ALA A 32 -19.08 19.09 -14.14
N GLN A 33 -20.04 18.17 -14.32
CA GLN A 33 -21.18 18.04 -13.42
C GLN A 33 -20.76 17.59 -12.01
N ILE A 34 -19.77 16.70 -11.89
CA ILE A 34 -19.28 16.18 -10.61
C ILE A 34 -18.37 17.19 -9.91
N ALA A 35 -17.53 17.90 -10.65
CA ALA A 35 -16.55 18.82 -10.09
C ALA A 35 -17.13 20.17 -9.63
N TYR A 36 -18.37 20.50 -10.04
CA TYR A 36 -19.00 21.80 -9.79
C TYR A 36 -19.04 22.21 -8.31
N GLU A 37 -19.19 21.24 -7.40
CA GLU A 37 -19.25 21.49 -5.96
C GLU A 37 -17.87 21.64 -5.29
N SER A 38 -16.78 21.31 -6.00
CA SER A 38 -15.44 21.17 -5.39
C SER A 38 -14.35 22.02 -6.09
N VAL A 39 -14.54 22.42 -7.34
CA VAL A 39 -13.52 23.13 -8.13
C VAL A 39 -14.16 24.11 -9.11
N ASN A 40 -13.49 25.22 -9.41
CA ASN A 40 -13.91 26.13 -10.47
C ASN A 40 -13.85 25.42 -11.85
N LEU A 41 -15.02 25.25 -12.47
CA LEU A 41 -15.20 24.50 -13.72
C LEU A 41 -14.45 25.07 -14.92
N ASP A 42 -14.20 26.38 -14.95
CA ASP A 42 -13.53 27.04 -16.08
C ASP A 42 -12.03 26.69 -16.19
N ARG A 43 -11.50 25.88 -15.26
CA ARG A 43 -10.07 25.49 -15.19
C ARG A 43 -9.83 23.98 -15.09
N LEU A 44 -10.85 23.15 -15.28
CA LEU A 44 -10.70 21.70 -15.12
C LEU A 44 -10.29 21.04 -16.46
N GLU A 45 -9.07 20.53 -16.53
CA GLU A 45 -8.60 19.69 -17.64
C GLU A 45 -8.21 18.29 -17.12
N LEU A 46 -8.69 17.24 -17.80
CA LEU A 46 -8.25 15.88 -17.50
C LEU A 46 -6.89 15.63 -18.17
N MET A 47 -5.82 15.73 -17.38
CA MET A 47 -4.48 15.41 -17.85
C MET A 47 -4.28 13.89 -17.92
N VAL A 48 -4.00 13.38 -19.12
CA VAL A 48 -3.65 11.97 -19.31
C VAL A 48 -2.21 11.75 -18.84
N HIS A 49 -2.02 11.08 -17.70
CA HIS A 49 -0.70 10.74 -17.18
C HIS A 49 -0.34 9.28 -17.50
N PHE A 50 0.71 9.09 -18.29
CA PHE A 50 1.12 7.76 -18.78
C PHE A 50 2.18 7.09 -17.91
N MET A 51 2.82 7.79 -16.97
CA MET A 51 4.06 7.30 -16.36
C MET A 51 3.87 6.43 -15.11
N LYS A 52 2.71 6.49 -14.43
CA LYS A 52 2.39 5.58 -13.31
C LYS A 52 0.89 5.35 -13.20
N PRO A 53 0.41 4.08 -13.20
CA PRO A 53 -0.97 3.79 -12.85
C PRO A 53 -1.19 4.17 -11.37
N ASP A 54 -2.21 4.97 -11.11
CA ASP A 54 -2.68 5.20 -9.74
C ASP A 54 -3.36 3.91 -9.24
N PRO A 55 -2.89 3.29 -8.13
CA PRO A 55 -3.42 2.02 -7.65
C PRO A 55 -4.92 2.06 -7.32
N LEU A 56 -5.40 3.17 -6.77
CA LEU A 56 -6.81 3.37 -6.44
C LEU A 56 -7.65 3.43 -7.72
N ILE A 57 -7.22 4.22 -8.70
CA ILE A 57 -7.88 4.31 -10.01
C ILE A 57 -7.92 2.94 -10.69
N CYS A 58 -6.82 2.18 -10.64
CA CYS A 58 -6.75 0.84 -11.21
C CYS A 58 -7.77 -0.11 -10.57
N GLN A 59 -7.87 -0.10 -9.24
CA GLN A 59 -8.82 -0.95 -8.52
C GLN A 59 -10.27 -0.58 -8.82
N ILE A 60 -10.60 0.72 -8.86
CA ILE A 60 -11.94 1.19 -9.26
C ILE A 60 -12.29 0.66 -10.64
N ILE A 61 -11.37 0.78 -11.61
CA ILE A 61 -11.61 0.35 -12.99
C ILE A 61 -11.75 -1.17 -13.11
N LEU A 62 -10.92 -1.95 -12.40
CA LEU A 62 -11.03 -3.41 -12.40
C LEU A 62 -12.34 -3.90 -11.79
N ALA A 63 -12.80 -3.25 -10.71
CA ALA A 63 -14.09 -3.55 -10.11
C ALA A 63 -15.24 -3.24 -11.10
N LEU A 64 -15.18 -2.09 -11.78
CA LEU A 64 -16.15 -1.71 -12.81
C LEU A 64 -16.18 -2.70 -13.98
N LYS A 65 -15.00 -3.13 -14.49
CA LYS A 65 -14.89 -4.16 -15.53
C LYS A 65 -15.55 -5.46 -15.10
N THR A 66 -15.25 -5.93 -13.90
CA THR A 66 -15.79 -7.19 -13.37
C THR A 66 -17.32 -7.17 -13.28
N GLU A 67 -17.90 -6.03 -12.86
CA GLU A 67 -19.35 -5.88 -12.81
C GLU A 67 -19.97 -5.83 -14.23
N LEU A 68 -19.33 -5.13 -15.18
CA LEU A 68 -19.77 -5.07 -16.57
C LEU A 68 -19.78 -6.44 -17.25
N GLU A 69 -18.79 -7.27 -16.96
CA GLU A 69 -18.67 -8.64 -17.48
C GLU A 69 -19.71 -9.58 -16.86
N THR A 70 -20.07 -9.38 -15.59
CA THR A 70 -21.01 -10.24 -14.87
C THR A 70 -22.47 -9.83 -15.07
N ASN A 71 -22.78 -8.55 -15.30
CA ASN A 71 -24.16 -8.06 -15.38
C ASN A 71 -24.40 -6.97 -16.47
N PRO A 72 -24.27 -7.33 -17.76
CA PRO A 72 -24.21 -6.37 -18.87
C PRO A 72 -25.49 -5.53 -19.10
N SER A 73 -26.64 -5.94 -18.55
CA SER A 73 -27.94 -5.28 -18.73
C SER A 73 -28.34 -4.34 -17.60
N ASN A 74 -27.60 -4.30 -16.48
CA ASN A 74 -28.02 -3.62 -15.25
C ASN A 74 -27.24 -2.33 -14.96
N SER A 75 -26.92 -1.59 -16.03
CA SER A 75 -25.99 -0.46 -16.04
C SER A 75 -26.40 0.80 -15.25
N ARG A 76 -27.58 0.81 -14.62
CA ARG A 76 -28.05 1.94 -13.80
C ARG A 76 -27.69 1.84 -12.32
N PHE A 77 -27.10 0.73 -11.86
CA PHE A 77 -26.70 0.53 -10.47
C PHE A 77 -25.22 0.82 -10.15
N TYR A 78 -24.42 1.30 -11.12
CA TYR A 78 -22.99 1.57 -10.89
C TYR A 78 -22.72 2.59 -9.78
N ALA A 79 -23.58 3.61 -9.63
CA ALA A 79 -23.45 4.59 -8.55
C ALA A 79 -23.69 3.97 -7.16
N ALA A 80 -24.50 2.91 -7.06
CA ALA A 80 -24.70 2.18 -5.81
C ALA A 80 -23.49 1.30 -5.48
N LYS A 81 -22.95 0.58 -6.47
CA LYS A 81 -21.71 -0.20 -6.33
C LYS A 81 -20.47 0.65 -6.05
N LEU A 82 -20.37 1.84 -6.64
CA LEU A 82 -19.32 2.82 -6.33
C LEU A 82 -19.48 3.43 -4.92
N ARG A 83 -20.70 3.45 -4.36
CA ARG A 83 -20.92 3.81 -2.95
C ARG A 83 -20.57 2.66 -1.99
N GLU A 84 -20.67 1.42 -2.46
CA GLU A 84 -20.15 0.23 -1.76
C GLU A 84 -18.63 0.09 -1.90
N PHE A 85 -18.00 0.82 -2.84
CA PHE A 85 -16.57 0.91 -2.96
C PHE A 85 -16.03 1.70 -1.76
N ASN A 86 -15.79 1.00 -0.66
CA ASN A 86 -14.96 1.53 0.40
C ASN A 86 -13.60 1.84 -0.23
N PRO A 87 -13.08 3.08 -0.05
CA PRO A 87 -11.72 3.35 -0.46
C PRO A 87 -10.83 2.28 0.20
N PRO A 88 -9.91 1.66 -0.56
CA PRO A 88 -8.92 0.76 0.01
C PRO A 88 -8.26 1.44 1.22
N ASP A 89 -7.95 0.64 2.25
CA ASP A 89 -7.27 1.09 3.47
C ASP A 89 -5.85 1.57 3.11
N ILE A 90 -5.76 2.79 2.59
CA ILE A 90 -4.53 3.41 2.07
C ILE A 90 -4.04 4.43 3.09
N HIS A 91 -2.77 4.28 3.44
CA HIS A 91 -2.05 5.20 4.28
C HIS A 91 -0.75 5.61 3.61
N ILE A 92 -0.36 6.88 3.77
CA ILE A 92 0.96 7.36 3.40
C ILE A 92 1.87 7.18 4.61
N TYR A 93 3.06 6.63 4.39
CA TYR A 93 4.01 6.32 5.44
C TYR A 93 5.31 7.09 5.27
N GLU A 94 5.95 7.41 6.39
CA GLU A 94 7.34 7.85 6.42
C GLU A 94 8.16 7.00 7.39
N VAL A 95 9.46 6.84 7.08
CA VAL A 95 10.39 6.06 7.90
C VAL A 95 10.67 6.81 9.21
N VAL A 96 10.53 6.13 10.35
CA VAL A 96 10.83 6.69 11.68
C VAL A 96 12.12 6.14 12.29
N ILE A 97 12.50 4.90 11.95
CA ILE A 97 13.78 4.30 12.29
C ILE A 97 14.05 3.13 11.33
N SER A 98 15.31 2.98 10.95
CA SER A 98 15.78 1.93 10.05
C SER A 98 17.10 1.40 10.59
N GLU A 99 17.09 0.19 11.12
CA GLU A 99 18.28 -0.52 11.59
C GLU A 99 18.60 -1.69 10.64
N SER A 100 19.89 -1.90 10.36
CA SER A 100 20.31 -2.94 9.42
C SER A 100 21.76 -3.38 9.62
N LYS A 101 21.99 -4.69 9.54
CA LYS A 101 23.33 -5.30 9.52
C LYS A 101 23.97 -5.29 8.13
N ALA A 102 23.21 -4.97 7.09
CA ALA A 102 23.63 -5.05 5.69
C ALA A 102 23.71 -3.67 5.00
N GLY A 103 23.82 -2.58 5.78
CA GLY A 103 23.70 -1.21 5.27
C GLY A 103 22.26 -0.89 4.85
N THR A 104 22.06 -0.03 3.85
CA THR A 104 20.71 0.28 3.36
C THR A 104 19.98 -0.99 2.88
N PRO A 105 18.84 -1.36 3.48
CA PRO A 105 18.09 -2.54 3.07
C PRO A 105 17.73 -2.52 1.59
N LYS A 106 17.95 -3.63 0.89
CA LYS A 106 17.58 -3.81 -0.50
C LYS A 106 16.62 -4.98 -0.60
N ILE A 107 15.56 -4.82 -1.39
CA ILE A 107 14.64 -5.89 -1.71
C ILE A 107 15.26 -6.67 -2.87
N LYS A 108 15.57 -7.94 -2.64
CA LYS A 108 16.11 -8.85 -3.65
C LYS A 108 15.36 -10.18 -3.59
N GLN A 109 15.07 -10.73 -4.77
CA GLN A 109 14.43 -12.03 -4.89
C GLN A 109 15.25 -13.13 -4.20
N GLY A 110 14.57 -13.97 -3.42
CA GLY A 110 15.16 -15.16 -2.78
C GLY A 110 16.27 -14.93 -1.75
N GLN A 111 16.57 -13.68 -1.37
CA GLN A 111 17.67 -13.38 -0.45
C GLN A 111 17.27 -13.55 1.02
N TYR A 112 16.08 -13.08 1.40
CA TYR A 112 15.60 -13.01 2.79
C TYR A 112 14.12 -13.33 2.86
N ILE A 113 13.67 -13.76 4.04
CA ILE A 113 12.25 -13.76 4.40
C ILE A 113 11.85 -12.34 4.79
N THR A 114 10.80 -11.82 4.18
CA THR A 114 10.22 -10.53 4.54
C THR A 114 9.18 -10.75 5.63
N HIS A 115 9.36 -10.07 6.76
CA HIS A 115 8.37 -9.95 7.82
C HIS A 115 7.71 -8.58 7.71
N PHE A 116 6.40 -8.54 7.45
CA PHE A 116 5.64 -7.30 7.43
C PHE A 116 4.66 -7.30 8.58
N ALA A 117 4.84 -6.37 9.52
CA ALA A 117 3.96 -6.21 10.68
C ALA A 117 3.27 -4.85 10.62
N GLU A 118 1.97 -4.84 10.88
CA GLU A 118 1.12 -3.67 10.97
C GLU A 118 0.61 -3.52 12.40
N PHE A 119 0.78 -2.33 12.95
CA PHE A 119 0.28 -1.93 14.25
C PHE A 119 -0.86 -0.93 14.03
N ARG A 120 -2.09 -1.31 14.39
CA ARG A 120 -3.29 -0.48 14.31
C ARG A 120 -3.56 0.14 15.67
N LEU A 121 -3.74 1.46 15.71
CA LEU A 121 -3.82 2.22 16.96
C LEU A 121 -4.61 3.53 16.80
N PRO A 122 -5.20 4.07 17.88
CA PRO A 122 -5.67 5.45 17.92
C PRO A 122 -4.53 6.44 17.65
N ALA A 123 -4.82 7.56 17.01
CA ALA A 123 -3.79 8.52 16.59
C ALA A 123 -2.97 9.08 17.76
N GLU A 124 -3.61 9.25 18.92
CA GLU A 124 -2.97 9.68 20.17
C GLU A 124 -1.91 8.69 20.70
N ASN A 125 -2.02 7.40 20.33
CA ASN A 125 -1.08 6.37 20.75
C ASN A 125 0.14 6.28 19.83
N GLN A 126 0.11 6.87 18.63
CA GLN A 126 1.18 6.74 17.65
C GLN A 126 2.55 7.23 18.16
N PRO A 127 2.66 8.40 18.82
CA PRO A 127 3.94 8.84 19.38
C PRO A 127 4.52 7.82 20.36
N ARG A 128 3.68 7.26 21.24
CA ARG A 128 4.09 6.24 22.20
C ARG A 128 4.53 4.94 21.52
N MET A 129 3.80 4.51 20.50
CA MET A 129 4.15 3.33 19.72
C MET A 129 5.50 3.48 19.00
N ILE A 130 5.80 4.68 18.48
CA ILE A 130 7.09 4.99 17.85
C ILE A 130 8.24 4.92 18.86
N GLU A 131 8.06 5.44 20.07
CA GLU A 131 9.06 5.32 21.14
C GLU A 131 9.35 3.87 21.47
N LEU A 132 8.30 3.07 21.70
CA LEU A 132 8.41 1.65 22.00
C LEU A 132 9.10 0.89 20.86
N ALA A 133 8.78 1.19 19.60
CA ALA A 133 9.45 0.61 18.45
C ALA A 133 10.96 0.93 18.44
N LYS A 134 11.35 2.19 18.71
CA LYS A 134 12.75 2.62 18.77
C LYS A 134 13.51 1.97 19.93
N GLU A 135 12.89 1.85 21.10
CA GLU A 135 13.49 1.21 22.28
C GLU A 135 13.75 -0.29 22.06
N ASN A 136 12.87 -0.96 21.33
CA ASN A 136 12.91 -2.41 21.14
C ASN A 136 13.67 -2.84 19.88
N VAL A 137 13.69 -2.03 18.81
CA VAL A 137 14.38 -2.40 17.58
C VAL A 137 15.87 -2.62 17.79
N VAL A 138 16.53 -1.79 18.61
CA VAL A 138 17.97 -1.95 18.89
C VAL A 138 18.26 -3.31 19.54
N LYS A 139 17.43 -3.73 20.51
CA LYS A 139 17.54 -5.04 21.16
C LYS A 139 17.23 -6.19 20.18
N ALA A 140 16.20 -6.04 19.36
CA ALA A 140 15.85 -7.04 18.37
C ALA A 140 17.00 -7.26 17.37
N MET A 141 17.73 -6.20 17.01
CA MET A 141 18.85 -6.27 16.08
C MET A 141 20.05 -7.06 16.62
N GLU A 142 20.16 -7.28 17.93
CA GLU A 142 21.19 -8.15 18.52
C GLU A 142 20.94 -9.63 18.20
N LEU A 143 19.69 -10.01 17.88
CA LEU A 143 19.34 -11.40 17.64
C LEU A 143 19.95 -11.93 16.34
N PRO A 144 20.45 -13.18 16.34
CA PRO A 144 20.83 -13.87 15.12
C PRO A 144 19.65 -13.92 14.13
N GLY A 145 19.94 -13.71 12.85
CA GLY A 145 18.96 -13.86 11.78
C GLY A 145 18.13 -12.64 11.43
N LEU A 146 17.96 -11.65 12.33
CA LEU A 146 17.39 -10.36 11.93
C LEU A 146 18.42 -9.55 11.13
N ILE A 147 18.10 -9.23 9.87
CA ILE A 147 18.98 -8.49 8.96
C ILE A 147 18.68 -7.00 8.96
N SER A 148 17.40 -6.64 8.88
CA SER A 148 16.96 -5.25 8.97
C SER A 148 15.56 -5.13 9.55
N ALA A 149 15.29 -4.01 10.20
CA ALA A 149 13.98 -3.63 10.71
C ALA A 149 13.73 -2.15 10.40
N ASN A 150 12.63 -1.87 9.71
CA ASN A 150 12.32 -0.57 9.14
C ASN A 150 10.92 -0.17 9.58
N PHE A 151 10.86 0.67 10.62
CA PHE A 151 9.59 1.15 11.13
C PHE A 151 9.16 2.42 10.40
N HIS A 152 7.88 2.48 10.07
CA HIS A 152 7.26 3.63 9.43
C HIS A 152 6.01 4.03 10.21
N ARG A 153 5.71 5.32 10.24
CA ARG A 153 4.43 5.84 10.78
C ARG A 153 3.55 6.28 9.63
N SER A 154 2.23 6.04 9.74
CA SER A 154 1.30 6.68 8.81
C SER A 154 1.19 8.17 9.12
N LEU A 155 0.98 8.98 8.09
CA LEU A 155 0.82 10.44 8.25
C LEU A 155 -0.50 10.83 8.93
N ASP A 156 -1.49 9.94 8.94
CA ASP A 156 -2.77 10.15 9.64
C ASP A 156 -2.77 9.72 11.11
N GLY A 157 -1.65 9.20 11.62
CA GLY A 157 -1.53 8.78 13.02
C GLY A 157 -2.00 7.36 13.31
N THR A 158 -2.74 6.71 12.41
CA THR A 158 -3.53 5.51 12.74
C THR A 158 -2.81 4.18 12.52
N ARG A 159 -1.58 4.21 12.02
CA ARG A 159 -0.74 3.01 11.79
C ARG A 159 0.71 3.26 12.15
N VAL A 160 1.36 2.19 12.58
CA VAL A 160 2.82 2.01 12.51
C VAL A 160 3.06 0.68 11.80
N ILE A 161 4.02 0.61 10.88
CA ILE A 161 4.37 -0.65 10.20
C ILE A 161 5.85 -0.95 10.37
N ASN A 162 6.21 -2.22 10.40
CA ASN A 162 7.59 -2.68 10.32
C ASN A 162 7.79 -3.56 9.09
N TYR A 163 8.72 -3.16 8.23
CA TYR A 163 9.26 -4.00 7.17
C TYR A 163 10.59 -4.59 7.66
N GLY A 164 10.59 -5.87 8.02
CA GLY A 164 11.76 -6.59 8.50
C GLY A 164 12.29 -7.60 7.47
N GLN A 165 13.61 -7.75 7.39
CA GLN A 165 14.25 -8.81 6.61
C GLN A 165 14.96 -9.79 7.54
N TRP A 166 14.71 -11.09 7.31
CA TRP A 166 15.22 -12.19 8.12
C TRP A 166 15.95 -13.22 7.26
N LEU A 167 16.97 -13.87 7.83
CA LEU A 167 17.67 -14.96 7.17
C LEU A 167 16.75 -16.16 6.90
N ASP A 168 15.92 -16.50 7.88
CA ASP A 168 15.08 -17.70 7.85
C ASP A 168 13.88 -17.55 8.80
N ARG A 169 12.93 -18.49 8.68
CA ARG A 169 11.72 -18.54 9.51
C ARG A 169 12.03 -18.91 10.96
N GLU A 170 13.07 -19.70 11.22
CA GLU A 170 13.45 -20.12 12.57
C GLU A 170 13.87 -18.93 13.44
N SER A 171 14.60 -17.99 12.85
CA SER A 171 15.03 -16.75 13.51
C SER A 171 13.85 -15.90 13.97
N ILE A 172 12.76 -15.85 13.19
CA ILE A 172 11.52 -15.15 13.56
C ILE A 172 10.81 -15.86 14.72
N GLU A 173 10.73 -17.19 14.69
CA GLU A 173 10.14 -17.95 15.80
C GLU A 173 10.97 -17.82 17.09
N ASN A 174 12.28 -17.62 16.98
CA ASN A 174 13.13 -17.32 18.13
C ASN A 174 12.93 -15.91 18.69
N LEU A 175 12.58 -14.92 17.85
CA LEU A 175 12.18 -13.58 18.30
C LEU A 175 10.94 -13.66 19.20
N LYS A 176 9.91 -14.41 18.80
CA LYS A 176 8.65 -14.53 19.56
C LYS A 176 8.82 -15.12 20.96
N LYS A 177 9.95 -15.79 21.23
CA LYS A 177 10.31 -16.33 22.55
C LYS A 177 10.99 -15.29 23.43
N GLN A 178 11.41 -14.15 22.88
CA GLN A 178 12.07 -13.08 23.64
C GLN A 178 11.04 -12.24 24.39
N PRO A 179 11.34 -11.80 25.63
CA PRO A 179 10.49 -10.86 26.35
C PRO A 179 10.23 -9.59 25.53
N GLY A 180 8.97 -9.16 25.44
CA GLY A 180 8.57 -7.97 24.67
C GLY A 180 8.20 -8.23 23.21
N PHE A 181 8.47 -9.41 22.64
CA PHE A 181 8.24 -9.68 21.20
C PHE A 181 7.28 -10.84 20.92
N GLY A 182 6.72 -11.46 21.96
CA GLY A 182 5.67 -12.46 21.85
C GLY A 182 5.22 -13.01 23.20
N GLY A 183 4.05 -13.62 23.24
CA GLY A 183 3.53 -14.31 24.42
C GLY A 183 2.78 -13.39 25.39
N LYS A 184 3.21 -13.35 26.66
CA LYS A 184 2.46 -12.71 27.77
C LYS A 184 2.67 -11.20 27.94
N SER A 185 3.67 -10.63 27.29
CA SER A 185 3.93 -9.19 27.35
C SER A 185 4.68 -8.75 26.11
N GLU A 186 3.92 -8.17 25.19
CA GLU A 186 4.42 -7.61 23.94
C GLU A 186 4.67 -6.11 24.14
N TYR A 187 5.68 -5.54 23.49
CA TYR A 187 6.03 -4.14 23.74
C TYR A 187 4.94 -3.17 23.32
N TRP A 188 3.99 -3.60 22.46
CA TRP A 188 2.85 -2.82 21.98
C TRP A 188 1.57 -3.05 22.80
N GLU A 189 1.61 -3.90 23.83
CA GLU A 189 0.45 -4.25 24.64
C GLU A 189 -0.23 -3.00 25.24
N GLY A 190 -1.55 -2.89 25.04
CA GLY A 190 -2.35 -1.75 25.49
C GLY A 190 -2.18 -0.46 24.67
N VAL A 191 -1.30 -0.46 23.65
CA VAL A 191 -1.03 0.70 22.80
C VAL A 191 -1.56 0.49 21.38
N ALA A 192 -1.35 -0.70 20.81
CA ALA A 192 -1.75 -1.05 19.45
C ALA A 192 -2.18 -2.52 19.35
N GLU A 193 -2.98 -2.82 18.34
CA GLU A 193 -3.20 -4.18 17.85
C GLU A 193 -2.17 -4.51 16.77
N ASN A 194 -1.61 -5.71 16.78
CA ASN A 194 -0.61 -6.13 15.80
C ASN A 194 -1.10 -7.29 14.94
N GLU A 195 -0.89 -7.18 13.63
CA GLU A 195 -1.02 -8.27 12.67
C GLU A 195 0.25 -8.34 11.84
N HIS A 196 0.75 -9.55 11.55
CA HIS A 196 1.96 -9.71 10.76
C HIS A 196 1.93 -10.95 9.87
N HIS A 197 2.69 -10.87 8.79
CA HIS A 197 2.78 -11.92 7.79
C HIS A 197 4.22 -12.08 7.29
N LEU A 198 4.50 -13.28 6.80
CA LEU A 198 5.79 -13.64 6.20
C LEU A 198 5.65 -13.79 4.69
N TYR A 199 6.57 -13.18 3.96
CA TYR A 199 6.59 -13.16 2.51
C TYR A 199 7.96 -13.57 1.98
N GLU A 200 7.95 -14.14 0.79
CA GLU A 200 9.13 -14.35 -0.03
C GLU A 200 9.06 -13.36 -1.20
N VAL A 201 10.16 -12.68 -1.46
CA VAL A 201 10.25 -11.79 -2.62
C VAL A 201 10.32 -12.66 -3.87
N VAL A 202 9.30 -12.56 -4.72
CA VAL A 202 9.19 -13.34 -5.97
C VAL A 202 9.58 -12.56 -7.22
N LEU A 203 9.50 -11.22 -7.17
CA LEU A 203 9.87 -10.33 -8.28
C LEU A 203 10.34 -9.00 -7.72
N THR A 204 11.40 -8.45 -8.31
CA THR A 204 11.84 -7.08 -8.09
C THR A 204 12.02 -6.42 -9.45
N ILE A 205 11.38 -5.26 -9.65
CA ILE A 205 11.57 -4.44 -10.84
C ILE A 205 12.49 -3.29 -10.41
N PRO A 206 13.72 -3.20 -10.94
CA PRO A 206 14.61 -2.08 -10.66
C PRO A 206 13.92 -0.77 -11.05
N SER A 207 14.09 0.27 -10.24
CA SER A 207 13.89 1.63 -10.71
C SER A 207 15.17 2.03 -11.46
N ASP A 208 15.07 2.16 -12.77
CA ASP A 208 16.13 2.76 -13.60
C ASP A 208 16.44 4.21 -13.18
#